data_AF-A0A7S3U2S1-F1
#
_entry.id   AF-A0A7S3U2S1-F1
#
_cell.length_a   1.000
_cell.length_b   1.000
_cell.length_c   1.000
_cell.angle_alpha   90.00
_cell.angle_beta   90.00
_cell.angle_gamma   90.00
#
_symmetry.space_group_name_H-M   'P 1'
#
loop_
_entity.id
_entity.type
_entity.pdbx_description
1 polymer ?
#
loop_
_entity_poly.entity_id
_entity_poly.type
_entity_poly.pdbx_seq_one_letter_code
_entity_poly.pdbx_strand_id
1 'polypeptide(L)'
;MEADDNTPPDREDSTQDDGLLDVGQTLGHFEAWLAKRRRLCEGALAKADEFAAAAARQVASLPQAAQAKSSGWVLQALWPSGERVVPLFVGVAATAGRGPASALAIPHPCVSSVHLSVCVESVSPSLRVTIRDGSAAGHSSNGVYLGGKRVVGELRLGAEEVGARWGDEAAEEAGDITLNMRTRDQLAAKYGGAVPRLRLRRVRGSLEASLSAIASQARARAEERLAAVDAEAEREWAERRR
;
A
#
# COMPACT_ATOMS: atom_id res chain seq x y z
N MET A 1 6.71 -21.44 8.62
CA MET A 1 6.74 -20.00 8.30
C MET A 1 7.82 -19.86 7.26
N GLU A 2 7.47 -19.94 5.98
CA GLU A 2 8.47 -19.82 4.91
C GLU A 2 8.88 -18.35 4.83
N ALA A 3 10.18 -18.09 4.98
CA ALA A 3 10.74 -16.78 4.74
C ALA A 3 10.48 -16.45 3.26
N ASP A 4 9.77 -15.34 3.02
CA ASP A 4 9.55 -14.83 1.68
C ASP A 4 10.81 -14.07 1.25
N ASP A 5 11.85 -14.83 0.92
CA ASP A 5 13.11 -14.29 0.45
C ASP A 5 12.92 -13.79 -0.98
N ASN A 6 12.74 -12.48 -1.10
CA ASN A 6 12.69 -11.78 -2.39
C ASN A 6 14.10 -11.57 -2.97
N THR A 7 15.13 -12.06 -2.30
CA THR A 7 16.50 -12.09 -2.79
C THR A 7 16.62 -13.24 -3.80
N PRO A 8 17.18 -13.01 -5.00
CA PRO A 8 17.59 -14.11 -5.86
C PRO A 8 18.51 -15.05 -5.05
N PRO A 9 18.44 -16.38 -5.23
CA PRO A 9 19.35 -17.28 -4.53
C PRO A 9 20.80 -16.88 -4.84
N ASP A 10 21.63 -16.76 -3.81
CA ASP A 10 23.04 -16.36 -3.95
C ASP A 10 23.75 -17.25 -4.98
N ARG A 11 24.57 -16.62 -5.83
CA ARG A 11 25.61 -17.31 -6.60
C ARG A 11 26.60 -17.80 -5.55
N GLU A 12 26.65 -19.11 -5.28
CA GLU A 12 27.79 -19.63 -4.54
C GLU A 12 29.04 -19.44 -5.41
N ASP A 13 29.88 -18.48 -5.04
CA ASP A 13 31.24 -18.35 -5.55
C ASP A 13 32.02 -19.59 -5.09
N SER A 14 32.01 -20.61 -5.93
CA SER A 14 32.69 -21.88 -5.71
C SER A 14 34.20 -21.73 -5.93
N THR A 15 34.90 -21.21 -4.93
CA THR A 15 36.35 -21.45 -4.79
C THR A 15 36.67 -22.56 -3.78
N GLN A 16 35.68 -23.34 -3.35
CA GLN A 16 35.92 -24.55 -2.55
C GLN A 16 35.31 -25.77 -3.23
N ASP A 17 36.22 -26.58 -3.73
CA ASP A 17 36.08 -27.92 -4.28
C ASP A 17 35.63 -28.86 -3.14
N ASP A 18 34.35 -29.24 -3.15
CA ASP A 18 33.83 -30.55 -2.71
C ASP A 18 32.29 -30.55 -2.74
N GLY A 19 31.74 -30.94 -3.89
CA GLY A 19 30.31 -31.25 -4.05
C GLY A 19 29.72 -30.56 -5.28
N LEU A 20 29.43 -31.33 -6.33
CA LEU A 20 28.52 -30.92 -7.39
C LEU A 20 27.19 -30.49 -6.76
N LEU A 21 27.03 -29.19 -6.50
CA LEU A 21 25.71 -28.59 -6.42
C LEU A 21 25.12 -28.68 -7.81
N ASP A 22 24.18 -29.61 -7.93
CA ASP A 22 23.49 -29.96 -9.15
C ASP A 22 22.92 -28.68 -9.78
N VAL A 23 23.44 -28.29 -10.95
CA VAL A 23 22.97 -27.14 -11.73
C VAL A 23 21.45 -27.22 -11.95
N GLY A 24 20.88 -28.43 -11.97
CA GLY A 24 19.44 -28.68 -11.99
C GLY A 24 18.68 -28.17 -10.75
N GLN A 25 19.26 -28.26 -9.55
CA GLN A 25 18.66 -27.72 -8.32
C GLN A 25 18.70 -26.19 -8.30
N THR A 26 19.80 -25.57 -8.74
CA THR A 26 19.93 -24.10 -8.78
C THR A 26 19.01 -23.47 -9.84
N LEU A 27 18.82 -24.14 -10.98
CA LEU A 27 17.83 -23.73 -12.00
C LEU A 27 16.40 -23.95 -11.50
N GLY A 28 16.11 -25.08 -10.85
CA GLY A 28 14.79 -25.35 -10.27
C GLY A 28 14.40 -24.34 -9.18
N HIS A 29 15.35 -23.90 -8.34
CA HIS A 29 15.13 -22.85 -7.34
C HIS A 29 14.87 -21.48 -7.99
N PHE A 30 15.61 -21.14 -9.05
CA PHE A 30 15.39 -19.90 -9.79
C PHE A 30 14.03 -19.87 -10.51
N GLU A 31 13.62 -20.97 -11.15
CA GLU A 31 12.30 -21.11 -11.77
C GLU A 31 11.18 -21.00 -10.74
N ALA A 32 11.32 -21.65 -9.58
CA ALA A 32 10.35 -21.57 -8.49
C ALA A 32 10.24 -20.14 -7.93
N TRP A 33 11.37 -19.44 -7.79
CA TRP A 33 11.42 -18.05 -7.35
C TRP A 33 10.76 -17.09 -8.35
N LEU A 34 11.06 -17.23 -9.66
CA LEU A 34 10.41 -16.45 -10.71
C LEU A 34 8.90 -16.72 -10.76
N ALA A 35 8.48 -17.98 -10.71
CA ALA A 35 7.07 -18.35 -10.70
C ALA A 35 6.33 -17.73 -9.51
N LYS A 36 6.97 -17.68 -8.34
CA LYS A 36 6.43 -17.03 -7.15
C LYS A 36 6.27 -15.52 -7.34
N ARG A 37 7.30 -14.83 -7.85
CA ARG A 37 7.22 -13.37 -8.13
C ARG A 37 6.18 -13.02 -9.20
N ARG A 38 6.09 -13.82 -10.25
CA ARG A 38 5.07 -13.64 -11.31
C ARG A 38 3.67 -13.80 -10.74
N ARG A 39 3.40 -14.86 -9.95
CA ARG A 39 2.12 -15.05 -9.26
C ARG A 39 1.76 -13.88 -8.33
N LEU A 40 2.74 -13.28 -7.65
CA LEU A 40 2.49 -12.09 -6.82
C LEU A 40 2.09 -10.88 -7.67
N CYS A 41 2.72 -10.68 -8.83
CA CYS A 41 2.39 -9.58 -9.75
C CYS A 41 1.03 -9.79 -10.43
N GLU A 42 0.75 -11.00 -10.91
CA GLU A 42 -0.55 -11.38 -11.47
C GLU A 42 -1.67 -11.25 -10.43
N GLY A 43 -1.40 -11.68 -9.19
CA GLY A 43 -2.32 -11.48 -8.07
C GLY A 43 -2.56 -9.99 -7.78
N ALA A 44 -1.51 -9.16 -7.84
CA ALA A 44 -1.65 -7.71 -7.68
C ALA A 44 -2.48 -7.08 -8.82
N LEU A 45 -2.32 -7.55 -10.06
CA LEU A 45 -3.10 -7.10 -11.21
C LEU A 45 -4.58 -7.45 -11.06
N ALA A 46 -4.88 -8.71 -10.73
CA ALA A 46 -6.25 -9.15 -10.46
C ALA A 46 -6.88 -8.35 -9.30
N LYS A 47 -6.10 -8.01 -8.27
CA LYS A 47 -6.55 -7.16 -7.16
C LYS A 47 -6.77 -5.70 -7.56
N ALA A 48 -6.00 -5.17 -8.52
CA ALA A 48 -6.22 -3.83 -9.06
C ALA A 48 -7.55 -3.76 -9.85
N ASP A 49 -7.86 -4.79 -10.64
CA ASP A 49 -9.13 -4.87 -11.37
C ASP A 49 -10.33 -5.08 -10.41
N GLU A 50 -10.19 -5.96 -9.40
CA GLU A 50 -11.18 -6.10 -8.33
C GLU A 50 -11.42 -4.77 -7.61
N PHE A 51 -10.35 -4.01 -7.34
CA PHE A 51 -10.43 -2.70 -6.74
C PHE A 51 -11.16 -1.70 -7.65
N ALA A 52 -10.84 -1.66 -8.96
CA ALA A 52 -11.53 -0.80 -9.92
C ALA A 52 -13.05 -1.08 -9.93
N ALA A 53 -13.42 -2.37 -9.96
CA ALA A 53 -14.81 -2.79 -9.91
C ALA A 53 -15.48 -2.46 -8.56
N ALA A 54 -14.77 -2.64 -7.45
CA ALA A 54 -15.28 -2.29 -6.11
C ALA A 54 -15.46 -0.77 -5.95
N ALA A 55 -14.53 0.04 -6.46
CA ALA A 55 -14.62 1.48 -6.47
C ALA A 55 -15.81 1.97 -7.31
N ALA A 56 -16.02 1.41 -8.50
CA ALA A 56 -17.18 1.71 -9.33
C ALA A 56 -18.50 1.37 -8.62
N ARG A 57 -18.60 0.19 -7.99
CA ARG A 57 -19.77 -0.20 -7.20
C ARG A 57 -19.99 0.69 -5.98
N GLN A 58 -18.92 1.11 -5.31
CA GLN A 58 -19.00 1.99 -4.16
C GLN A 58 -19.46 3.39 -4.56
N VAL A 59 -19.01 3.91 -5.71
CA VAL A 59 -19.52 5.18 -6.26
C VAL A 59 -20.99 5.06 -6.63
N ALA A 60 -21.38 3.97 -7.30
CA ALA A 60 -22.75 3.74 -7.74
C ALA A 60 -23.74 3.53 -6.58
N SER A 61 -23.29 3.03 -5.43
CA SER A 61 -24.13 2.83 -4.25
C SER A 61 -24.29 4.08 -3.38
N LEU A 62 -23.55 5.16 -3.66
CA LEU A 62 -23.71 6.41 -2.93
C LEU A 62 -24.99 7.14 -3.38
N PRO A 63 -25.87 7.52 -2.44
CA PRO A 63 -26.96 8.46 -2.75
C PRO A 63 -26.38 9.76 -3.34
N GLN A 64 -27.07 10.41 -4.28
CA GLN A 64 -26.64 11.70 -4.85
C GLN A 64 -26.31 12.75 -3.76
N ALA A 65 -27.02 12.74 -2.63
CA ALA A 65 -26.72 13.59 -1.48
C ALA A 65 -25.41 13.23 -0.73
N ALA A 66 -24.93 11.99 -0.83
CA ALA A 66 -23.65 11.54 -0.28
C ALA A 66 -22.46 11.87 -1.18
N GLN A 67 -22.65 11.97 -2.51
CA GLN A 67 -21.65 12.56 -3.40
C GLN A 67 -21.34 14.02 -3.00
N ALA A 68 -22.36 14.79 -2.59
CA ALA A 68 -22.21 16.15 -2.06
C ALA A 68 -21.58 16.20 -0.63
N LYS A 69 -21.48 15.08 0.09
CA LYS A 69 -20.83 14.96 1.42
C LYS A 69 -19.46 14.28 1.37
N SER A 70 -18.94 14.02 0.17
CA SER A 70 -17.53 13.61 0.02
C SER A 70 -16.64 14.68 0.62
N SER A 71 -15.65 14.26 1.39
CA SER A 71 -14.67 15.18 1.98
C SER A 71 -13.63 15.67 0.96
N GLY A 72 -13.61 15.11 -0.25
CA GLY A 72 -12.49 15.28 -1.18
C GLY A 72 -11.21 14.58 -0.70
N TRP A 73 -11.31 13.64 0.24
CA TRP A 73 -10.19 12.82 0.70
C TRP A 73 -10.46 11.33 0.47
N VAL A 74 -9.40 10.59 0.19
CA VAL A 74 -9.41 9.12 0.15
C VAL A 74 -8.29 8.58 1.03
N LEU A 75 -8.54 7.47 1.70
CA LEU A 75 -7.53 6.70 2.41
C LEU A 75 -7.10 5.52 1.53
N GLN A 76 -5.82 5.42 1.24
CA GLN A 76 -5.19 4.42 0.39
C GLN A 76 -4.20 3.58 1.19
N ALA A 77 -4.14 2.29 0.89
CA ALA A 77 -3.13 1.35 1.36
C ALA A 77 -2.45 0.70 0.16
N LEU A 78 -1.12 0.68 0.15
CA LEU A 78 -0.31 0.06 -0.90
C LEU A 78 0.64 -0.96 -0.31
N TRP A 79 0.66 -2.17 -0.86
CA TRP A 79 1.66 -3.21 -0.56
C TRP A 79 1.88 -4.06 -1.82
N PRO A 80 2.91 -4.93 -1.92
CA PRO A 80 3.19 -5.61 -3.18
C PRO A 80 2.10 -6.54 -3.68
N SER A 81 1.40 -7.21 -2.76
CA SER A 81 0.28 -8.09 -3.14
C SER A 81 -1.04 -7.35 -3.32
N GLY A 82 -1.08 -6.02 -3.21
CA GLY A 82 -2.32 -5.30 -3.50
C GLY A 82 -2.34 -3.82 -3.14
N GLU A 83 -3.34 -3.16 -3.69
CA GLU A 83 -3.66 -1.77 -3.42
C GLU A 83 -5.15 -1.67 -3.09
N ARG A 84 -5.49 -0.85 -2.10
CA ARG A 84 -6.88 -0.56 -1.74
C ARG A 84 -7.06 0.91 -1.42
N VAL A 85 -8.23 1.42 -1.72
CA VAL A 85 -8.61 2.82 -1.45
C VAL A 85 -10.03 2.83 -0.93
N VAL A 86 -10.31 3.73 0.00
CA VAL A 86 -11.66 4.06 0.43
C VAL A 86 -11.89 5.56 0.44
N PRO A 87 -13.04 6.05 -0.06
CA PRO A 87 -13.43 7.44 0.08
C PRO A 87 -13.74 7.79 1.53
N LEU A 88 -13.39 9.02 1.93
CA LEU A 88 -13.75 9.58 3.22
C LEU A 88 -14.91 10.56 3.06
N PHE A 89 -15.86 10.47 3.99
CA PHE A 89 -17.04 11.34 4.03
C PHE A 89 -16.98 12.25 5.25
N VAL A 90 -17.50 13.48 5.09
CA VAL A 90 -17.52 14.45 6.19
C VAL A 90 -18.40 13.91 7.33
N GLY A 91 -17.85 13.90 8.55
CA GLY A 91 -18.52 13.43 9.77
C GLY A 91 -18.56 11.90 9.93
N VAL A 92 -17.89 11.15 9.04
CA VAL A 92 -17.83 9.68 9.11
C VAL A 92 -16.38 9.25 9.35
N ALA A 93 -16.16 8.53 10.46
CA ALA A 93 -14.87 7.91 10.72
C ALA A 93 -14.69 6.66 9.85
N ALA A 94 -13.53 6.55 9.19
CA ALA A 94 -13.09 5.36 8.49
C ALA A 94 -11.93 4.71 9.24
N THR A 95 -11.90 3.38 9.27
CA THR A 95 -10.83 2.61 9.91
C THR A 95 -10.02 1.84 8.89
N ALA A 96 -8.72 1.74 9.11
CA ALA A 96 -7.86 0.79 8.41
C ALA A 96 -7.30 -0.23 9.40
N GLY A 97 -7.32 -1.50 9.03
CA GLY A 97 -6.97 -2.58 9.93
C GLY A 97 -6.91 -3.94 9.23
N ARG A 98 -6.50 -4.97 9.96
CA ARG A 98 -6.17 -6.29 9.37
C ARG A 98 -7.39 -7.04 8.87
N GLY A 99 -8.53 -6.86 9.51
CA GLY A 99 -9.74 -7.64 9.29
C GLY A 99 -10.74 -6.98 8.33
N PRO A 100 -11.71 -7.77 7.83
CA PRO A 100 -12.76 -7.28 6.92
C PRO A 100 -13.73 -6.28 7.58
N ALA A 101 -13.73 -6.18 8.92
CA ALA A 101 -14.53 -5.21 9.65
C ALA A 101 -14.00 -3.77 9.54
N SER A 102 -12.77 -3.57 9.06
CA SER A 102 -12.24 -2.23 8.78
C SER A 102 -12.75 -1.71 7.45
N ALA A 103 -13.05 -0.42 7.37
CA ALA A 103 -13.42 0.21 6.09
C ALA A 103 -12.34 -0.06 5.03
N LEU A 104 -11.07 0.09 5.40
CA LEU A 104 -9.91 -0.30 4.61
C LEU A 104 -9.25 -1.55 5.21
N ALA A 105 -9.66 -2.72 4.77
CA ALA A 105 -9.07 -3.99 5.21
C ALA A 105 -7.71 -4.25 4.54
N ILE A 106 -6.67 -4.47 5.34
CA ILE A 106 -5.28 -4.66 4.91
C ILE A 106 -4.80 -5.99 5.53
N PRO A 107 -4.97 -7.13 4.82
CA PRO A 107 -4.72 -8.46 5.37
C PRO A 107 -3.22 -8.76 5.49
N HIS A 108 -2.54 -8.04 6.38
CA HIS A 108 -1.11 -8.13 6.59
C HIS A 108 -0.80 -8.30 8.10
N PRO A 109 0.13 -9.20 8.49
CA PRO A 109 0.39 -9.53 9.89
C PRO A 109 0.93 -8.34 10.71
N CYS A 110 1.61 -7.38 10.07
CA CYS A 110 2.08 -6.16 10.75
C CYS A 110 0.96 -5.15 11.04
N VAL A 111 -0.27 -5.39 10.58
CA VAL A 111 -1.41 -4.49 10.79
C VAL A 111 -2.24 -5.01 11.98
N SER A 112 -2.63 -4.11 12.88
CA SER A 112 -3.51 -4.42 14.01
C SER A 112 -4.97 -4.60 13.55
N SER A 113 -5.84 -5.17 14.39
CA SER A 113 -7.27 -5.33 14.07
C SER A 113 -7.92 -4.01 13.64
N VAL A 114 -7.63 -2.94 14.37
CA VAL A 114 -7.79 -1.55 13.97
C VAL A 114 -6.42 -0.88 14.13
N HIS A 115 -5.83 -0.45 13.03
CA HIS A 115 -4.49 0.12 13.01
C HIS A 115 -4.51 1.65 12.92
N LEU A 116 -5.47 2.20 12.17
CA LEU A 116 -5.66 3.63 11.97
C LEU A 116 -7.15 3.95 11.99
N SER A 117 -7.51 5.06 12.62
CA SER A 117 -8.81 5.71 12.45
C SER A 117 -8.61 7.11 11.87
N VAL A 118 -9.40 7.46 10.86
CA VAL A 118 -9.39 8.78 10.23
C VAL A 118 -10.81 9.33 10.16
N CYS A 119 -10.97 10.60 10.50
CA CYS A 119 -12.23 11.32 10.36
C CYS A 119 -11.97 12.64 9.65
N VAL A 120 -12.89 13.06 8.78
CA VAL A 120 -12.86 14.40 8.20
C VAL A 120 -14.05 15.18 8.70
N GLU A 121 -13.81 16.35 9.27
CA GLU A 121 -14.83 17.18 9.91
C GLU A 121 -14.92 18.53 9.19
N SER A 122 -16.13 19.09 9.13
CA SER A 122 -16.34 20.46 8.67
C SER A 122 -16.09 21.43 9.81
N VAL A 123 -15.12 22.32 9.62
CA VAL A 123 -14.77 23.38 10.57
C VAL A 123 -14.77 24.69 9.79
N SER A 124 -15.96 25.30 9.66
CA SER A 124 -16.21 26.49 8.84
C SER A 124 -15.11 27.55 9.01
N PRO A 125 -14.48 28.05 7.92
CA PRO A 125 -14.79 27.82 6.50
C PRO A 125 -14.04 26.63 5.84
N SER A 126 -13.42 25.74 6.63
CA SER A 126 -12.45 24.74 6.17
C SER A 126 -12.84 23.29 6.53
N LEU A 127 -12.07 22.32 6.03
CA LEU A 127 -12.11 20.94 6.51
C LEU A 127 -10.94 20.66 7.45
N ARG A 128 -11.18 19.79 8.43
CA ARG A 128 -10.16 19.26 9.33
C ARG A 128 -10.08 17.75 9.18
N VAL A 129 -8.87 17.23 9.06
CA VAL A 129 -8.62 15.79 9.12
C VAL A 129 -8.11 15.44 10.51
N THR A 130 -8.74 14.47 11.15
CA THR A 130 -8.30 13.89 12.41
C THR A 130 -7.78 12.47 12.17
N ILE A 131 -6.55 12.20 12.59
CA ILE A 131 -5.84 10.93 12.44
C ILE A 131 -5.53 10.38 13.84
N ARG A 132 -5.84 9.12 14.09
CA ARG A 132 -5.58 8.43 15.37
C ARG A 132 -4.87 7.10 15.16
N ASP A 133 -3.84 6.84 15.97
CA ASP A 133 -3.16 5.54 16.07
C ASP A 133 -4.06 4.54 16.82
N GLY A 134 -4.59 3.55 16.09
CA GLY A 134 -5.49 2.51 16.61
C GLY A 134 -6.95 2.96 16.70
N SER A 135 -7.62 2.57 17.79
CA SER A 135 -9.04 2.83 18.06
C SER A 135 -9.22 3.56 19.38
N ALA A 136 -10.48 3.85 19.76
CA ALA A 136 -10.78 4.34 21.11
C ALA A 136 -10.36 3.36 22.22
N ALA A 137 -10.26 2.07 21.91
CA ALA A 137 -9.90 1.02 22.88
C ALA A 137 -8.38 0.83 23.04
N GLY A 138 -7.54 1.49 22.23
CA GLY A 138 -6.09 1.36 22.35
C GLY A 138 -5.32 1.64 21.05
N HIS A 139 -4.00 1.73 21.20
CA HIS A 139 -3.06 2.01 20.11
C HIS A 139 -2.77 0.78 19.26
N SER A 140 -2.36 1.01 18.02
CA SER A 140 -1.88 -0.08 17.17
C SER A 140 -0.49 -0.56 17.61
N SER A 141 -0.17 -1.82 17.32
CA SER A 141 1.07 -2.47 17.76
C SER A 141 2.33 -1.86 17.12
N ASN A 142 2.22 -1.42 15.87
CA ASN A 142 3.34 -0.87 15.10
C ASN A 142 3.26 0.65 14.91
N GLY A 143 2.22 1.29 15.45
CA GLY A 143 1.99 2.73 15.46
C GLY A 143 1.72 3.35 14.09
N VAL A 144 1.19 4.57 14.12
CA VAL A 144 1.02 5.42 12.94
C VAL A 144 2.03 6.57 13.00
N TYR A 145 2.75 6.80 11.90
CA TYR A 145 3.81 7.80 11.80
C TYR A 145 3.57 8.76 10.65
N LEU A 146 3.79 10.04 10.90
CA LEU A 146 3.75 11.10 9.91
C LEU A 146 5.06 11.88 9.94
N GLY A 147 5.76 11.99 8.81
CA GLY A 147 7.05 12.69 8.73
C GLY A 147 8.08 12.18 9.74
N GLY A 148 8.10 10.87 10.00
CA GLY A 148 8.98 10.24 10.99
C GLY A 148 8.55 10.40 12.45
N LYS A 149 7.51 11.19 12.75
CA LYS A 149 6.98 11.38 14.11
C LYS A 149 5.78 10.46 14.35
N ARG A 150 5.72 9.84 15.52
CA ARG A 150 4.58 9.02 15.92
C ARG A 150 3.36 9.91 16.19
N VAL A 151 2.20 9.51 15.68
CA VAL A 151 0.91 10.08 16.06
C VAL A 151 0.55 9.53 17.45
N VAL A 152 0.54 10.40 18.46
CA VAL A 152 0.15 10.05 19.83
C VAL A 152 -1.17 10.73 20.13
N GLY A 153 -2.20 9.95 20.47
CA GLY A 153 -3.55 10.47 20.63
C GLY A 153 -4.19 10.84 19.28
N GLU A 154 -4.51 12.11 19.09
CA GLU A 154 -5.10 12.64 17.86
C GLU A 154 -4.18 13.66 17.20
N LEU A 155 -3.95 13.50 15.90
CA LEU A 155 -3.37 14.54 15.07
C LEU A 155 -4.49 15.20 14.28
N ARG A 156 -4.61 16.52 14.42
CA ARG A 156 -5.58 17.35 13.69
C ARG A 156 -4.85 18.21 12.69
N LEU A 157 -5.21 18.08 11.42
CA LEU A 157 -4.60 18.82 10.32
C LEU A 157 -5.66 19.68 9.65
N GLY A 158 -5.42 20.99 9.54
CA GLY A 158 -6.21 21.84 8.64
C GLY A 158 -5.95 21.46 7.19
N ALA A 159 -6.97 21.49 6.33
CA ALA A 159 -6.82 21.11 4.92
C ALA A 159 -5.71 21.88 4.15
N GLU A 160 -5.35 23.09 4.61
CA GLU A 160 -4.25 23.90 4.09
C GLU A 160 -2.88 23.57 4.73
N GLU A 161 -2.85 23.29 6.04
CA GLU A 161 -1.63 22.84 6.73
C GLU A 161 -1.13 21.48 6.23
N VAL A 162 -2.04 20.63 5.74
CA VAL A 162 -1.67 19.37 5.08
C VAL A 162 -0.79 19.60 3.84
N GLY A 163 -1.05 20.65 3.07
CA GLY A 163 -0.31 20.93 1.83
C GLY A 163 0.92 21.82 2.04
N ALA A 164 0.89 22.76 3.00
CA ALA A 164 1.87 23.84 3.09
C ALA A 164 3.06 23.59 4.03
N ARG A 165 2.98 22.63 4.97
CA ARG A 165 3.97 22.54 6.07
C ARG A 165 5.13 21.55 5.83
N TRP A 166 5.10 20.75 4.76
CA TRP A 166 5.99 19.57 4.63
C TRP A 166 6.46 19.25 3.20
N GLY A 167 6.85 20.27 2.40
CA GLY A 167 7.47 20.15 1.06
C GLY A 167 8.74 19.28 1.02
N ASP A 168 9.41 18.99 -0.10
CA ASP A 168 9.24 19.43 -1.50
C ASP A 168 9.82 18.41 -2.51
N GLU A 169 10.11 17.15 -2.15
CA GLU A 169 10.68 16.19 -3.13
C GLU A 169 9.70 15.12 -3.62
N ALA A 170 8.45 15.14 -3.14
CA ALA A 170 7.34 14.37 -3.70
C ALA A 170 6.01 15.15 -3.73
N ALA A 171 6.02 16.41 -3.26
CA ALA A 171 4.84 17.22 -3.04
C ALA A 171 4.41 18.02 -4.28
N GLU A 172 5.27 18.18 -5.29
CA GLU A 172 4.90 18.91 -6.51
C GLU A 172 3.93 18.13 -7.43
N GLU A 173 3.68 16.84 -7.21
CA GLU A 173 2.69 16.09 -8.03
C GLU A 173 1.34 15.76 -7.38
N ALA A 174 1.18 15.72 -6.05
CA ALA A 174 -0.16 15.55 -5.44
C ALA A 174 -0.14 15.80 -3.93
N GLY A 175 -1.15 16.48 -3.38
CA GLY A 175 -1.33 16.71 -1.94
C GLY A 175 -1.64 15.45 -1.12
N ASP A 176 -0.73 14.48 -1.13
CA ASP A 176 -0.81 13.19 -0.47
C ASP A 176 -0.03 13.18 0.85
N ILE A 177 -0.68 12.74 1.94
CA ILE A 177 -0.03 12.49 3.22
C ILE A 177 0.36 11.03 3.31
N THR A 178 1.65 10.72 3.43
CA THR A 178 2.08 9.35 3.72
C THR A 178 2.04 9.07 5.23
N LEU A 179 1.25 8.07 5.61
CA LEU A 179 1.18 7.52 6.96
C LEU A 179 2.01 6.23 6.97
N ASN A 180 3.18 6.30 7.61
CA ASN A 180 4.09 5.15 7.71
C ASN A 180 3.81 4.34 9.00
N MET A 181 4.19 3.07 8.98
CA MET A 181 4.37 2.27 10.19
C MET A 181 5.82 2.43 10.68
N ARG A 182 6.08 2.30 11.99
CA ARG A 182 7.45 2.44 12.53
C ARG A 182 8.42 1.54 11.77
N THR A 183 9.61 2.07 11.47
CA THR A 183 10.77 1.27 11.02
C THR A 183 10.38 0.23 9.96
N ARG A 184 9.85 0.73 8.83
CA ARG A 184 9.42 -0.09 7.70
C ARG A 184 10.44 -1.16 7.34
N ASP A 185 11.73 -0.86 7.41
CA ASP A 185 12.80 -1.82 7.10
C ASP A 185 12.94 -2.91 8.17
N GLN A 186 12.75 -2.58 9.46
CA GLN A 186 12.69 -3.58 10.53
C GLN A 186 11.42 -4.43 10.46
N LEU A 187 10.29 -3.82 10.11
CA LEU A 187 9.06 -4.54 9.86
C LEU A 187 9.20 -5.42 8.61
N ALA A 188 9.88 -4.94 7.58
CA ALA A 188 10.13 -5.72 6.38
C ALA A 188 11.02 -6.92 6.69
N ALA A 189 12.11 -6.72 7.44
CA ALA A 189 12.96 -7.80 7.91
C ALA A 189 12.19 -8.80 8.79
N LYS A 190 11.33 -8.33 9.69
CA LYS A 190 10.55 -9.18 10.61
C LYS A 190 9.44 -9.96 9.94
N TYR A 191 8.77 -9.38 8.96
CA TYR A 191 7.59 -9.95 8.31
C TYR A 191 7.88 -10.50 6.90
N GLY A 192 9.15 -10.69 6.54
CA GLY A 192 9.56 -11.31 5.28
C GLY A 192 9.24 -10.46 4.06
N GLY A 193 9.32 -9.13 4.18
CA GLY A 193 9.13 -8.22 3.05
C GLY A 193 8.03 -7.19 3.27
N ALA A 194 7.37 -6.84 2.18
CA ALA A 194 6.90 -5.48 1.99
C ALA A 194 5.66 -5.07 2.79
N VAL A 195 5.95 -4.29 3.82
CA VAL A 195 5.04 -3.60 4.72
C VAL A 195 4.10 -2.65 3.96
N PRO A 196 2.79 -2.62 4.30
CA PRO A 196 1.86 -1.68 3.71
C PRO A 196 2.24 -0.21 3.99
N ARG A 197 2.09 0.62 2.97
CA ARG A 197 2.17 2.08 3.06
C ARG A 197 0.75 2.62 3.07
N LEU A 198 0.41 3.43 4.08
CA LEU A 198 -0.85 4.14 4.13
C LEU A 198 -0.66 5.54 3.56
N ARG A 199 -1.64 6.02 2.81
CA ARG A 199 -1.67 7.36 2.26
C ARG A 199 -3.05 7.97 2.43
N LEU A 200 -3.10 9.23 2.81
CA LEU A 200 -4.31 10.03 2.78
C LEU A 200 -4.16 11.03 1.64
N ARG A 201 -5.02 10.93 0.62
CA ARG A 201 -4.87 11.68 -0.63
C ARG A 201 -6.01 12.65 -0.82
N ARG A 202 -5.71 13.88 -1.20
CA ARG A 202 -6.74 14.86 -1.59
C ARG A 202 -7.13 14.65 -3.04
N VAL A 203 -8.41 14.39 -3.27
CA VAL A 203 -9.03 14.26 -4.58
C VAL A 203 -9.37 15.65 -5.11
N ARG A 204 -8.89 15.96 -6.32
CA ARG A 204 -9.28 17.16 -7.07
C ARG A 204 -10.32 16.76 -8.13
N GLY A 205 -11.46 17.44 -8.17
CA GLY A 205 -12.57 17.11 -9.08
C GLY A 205 -13.54 16.09 -8.52
N SER A 206 -14.24 15.34 -9.39
CA SER A 206 -15.23 14.35 -8.94
C SER A 206 -14.54 13.13 -8.29
N LEU A 207 -15.18 12.59 -7.26
CA LEU A 207 -14.70 11.39 -6.57
C LEU A 207 -14.57 10.19 -7.53
N GLU A 208 -15.52 10.06 -8.45
CA GLU A 208 -15.52 9.02 -9.49
C GLU A 208 -14.27 9.09 -10.38
N ALA A 209 -13.98 10.26 -10.94
CA ALA A 209 -12.82 10.45 -11.80
C ALA A 209 -11.52 10.14 -11.07
N SER A 210 -11.42 10.52 -9.80
CA SER A 210 -10.23 10.24 -8.99
C SER A 210 -10.09 8.77 -8.61
N LEU A 211 -11.18 8.09 -8.25
CA LEU A 211 -11.13 6.65 -7.98
C LEU A 211 -10.77 5.85 -9.24
N SER A 212 -11.30 6.25 -10.41
CA SER A 212 -10.93 5.68 -11.71
C SER A 212 -9.46 5.92 -12.04
N ALA A 213 -8.95 7.13 -11.83
CA ALA A 213 -7.55 7.46 -12.03
C ALA A 213 -6.63 6.65 -11.09
N ILE A 214 -6.98 6.49 -9.82
CA ILE A 214 -6.19 5.69 -8.87
C ILE A 214 -6.20 4.22 -9.28
N ALA A 215 -7.34 3.67 -9.69
CA ALA A 215 -7.44 2.30 -10.19
C ALA A 215 -6.57 2.08 -11.44
N SER A 216 -6.62 3.02 -12.39
CA SER A 216 -5.79 2.98 -13.61
C SER A 216 -4.29 3.03 -13.27
N GLN A 217 -3.89 3.88 -12.33
CA GLN A 217 -2.51 3.94 -11.85
C GLN A 217 -2.07 2.67 -11.12
N ALA A 218 -2.97 2.06 -10.32
CA ALA A 218 -2.70 0.81 -9.63
C ALA A 218 -2.42 -0.33 -10.62
N ARG A 219 -3.25 -0.41 -11.67
CA ARG A 219 -3.08 -1.34 -12.77
C ARG A 219 -1.76 -1.11 -13.51
N ALA A 220 -1.47 0.12 -13.92
CA ALA A 220 -0.22 0.45 -14.60
C ALA A 220 1.02 0.05 -13.77
N ARG A 221 1.01 0.29 -12.45
CA ARG A 221 2.09 -0.15 -11.55
C ARG A 221 2.21 -1.68 -11.47
N ALA A 222 1.10 -2.41 -11.50
CA ALA A 222 1.13 -3.87 -11.49
C ALA A 222 1.68 -4.43 -12.81
N GLU A 223 1.27 -3.84 -13.94
CA GLU A 223 1.78 -4.16 -15.29
C GLU A 223 3.28 -3.87 -15.40
N GLU A 224 3.74 -2.71 -14.92
CA GLU A 224 5.16 -2.34 -14.90
C GLU A 224 6.00 -3.32 -14.05
N ARG A 225 5.50 -3.72 -12.88
CA ARG A 225 6.17 -4.73 -12.03
C ARG A 225 6.27 -6.08 -12.70
N LEU A 226 5.20 -6.51 -13.37
CA LEU A 226 5.18 -7.77 -14.11
C LEU A 226 6.21 -7.74 -15.25
N ALA A 227 6.23 -6.66 -16.03
CA ALA A 227 7.21 -6.47 -17.09
C ALA A 227 8.66 -6.45 -16.55
N ALA A 228 8.89 -5.85 -15.38
CA ALA A 228 10.20 -5.84 -14.74
C ALA A 228 10.65 -7.25 -14.31
N VAL A 229 9.74 -8.07 -13.76
CA VAL A 229 10.02 -9.49 -13.43
C VAL A 229 10.37 -10.27 -14.69
N ASP A 230 9.63 -10.06 -15.79
CA ASP A 230 9.88 -10.75 -17.05
C ASP A 230 11.24 -10.35 -17.66
N ALA A 231 11.58 -9.06 -17.63
CA ALA A 231 12.88 -8.56 -18.11
C ALA A 231 14.06 -8.99 -17.22
N GLU A 232 13.84 -9.19 -15.93
CA GLU A 232 14.83 -9.76 -15.00
C GLU A 232 15.05 -11.25 -15.29
N ALA A 233 13.97 -12.00 -15.54
CA ALA A 233 14.05 -13.39 -15.96
C ALA A 233 14.85 -13.56 -17.25
N GLU A 234 14.54 -12.76 -18.29
CA GLU A 234 15.25 -12.83 -19.57
C GLU A 234 16.76 -12.57 -19.43
N ARG A 235 17.15 -11.59 -18.60
CA ARG A 235 18.55 -11.26 -18.34
C ARG A 235 19.28 -12.41 -17.65
N GLU A 236 18.73 -12.94 -16.56
CA GLU A 236 19.31 -14.07 -15.83
C GLU A 236 19.41 -15.33 -16.70
N TRP A 237 18.37 -15.64 -17.49
CA TRP A 237 18.39 -16.77 -18.42
C TRP A 237 19.41 -16.59 -19.55
N ALA A 238 19.65 -15.36 -20.01
CA ALA A 238 20.66 -15.07 -21.03
C ALA A 238 22.07 -15.14 -20.45
N GLU A 239 22.26 -14.80 -19.17
CA GLU A 239 23.55 -14.87 -18.48
C GLU A 239 23.91 -16.32 -18.11
N ARG A 240 22.96 -17.11 -17.62
CA ARG A 240 23.16 -18.54 -17.28
C ARG A 240 23.36 -19.46 -18.49
N ARG A 241 23.03 -18.99 -19.69
CA ARG A 241 23.23 -19.71 -20.97
C ARG A 241 24.59 -19.42 -21.63
N ARG A 242 25.37 -18.47 -21.11
CA ARG A 242 26.74 -18.17 -21.56
C ARG A 242 27.74 -18.97 -20.75
#